data_AF-A0A1G0MYE5-F1
#
_entry.id   AF-A0A1G0MYE5-F1
#
_cell.length_a   1.000
_cell.length_b   1.000
_cell.length_c   1.000
_cell.angle_alpha   90.00
_cell.angle_beta   90.00
_cell.angle_gamma   90.00
#
_symmetry.space_group_name_H-M   'P 1'
#
loop_
_entity.id
_entity.type
_entity.pdbx_description
1 polymer ?
#
loop_
_entity_poly.entity_id
_entity_poly.type
_entity_poly.pdbx_seq_one_letter_code
_entity_poly.pdbx_strand_id
1 'polypeptide(L)'
;MNEKQNEQDVKLINRREFIKYAAVGAGAVAATVAMPGFMMGNAEAAYLSKLPMKYKDYNVVFVSFDALQAAHVGALGYQRNVTPTIDAMAKKGFNFTNTISVASWTVPASMTWFTGVYPSEHRLTNKFSVFNPPNNNVLSNLKKLSPELVTLAEVLKQNGYATGGFTGNAGVSGGFGYSQGFDEYFFEKGKFGSMGVSIPKGLEWLRKNKDKKFFMFLHGYDMHGQNEPEGGFDYRFVEKGYDKKYTGTPKEQEALREEGLANGKTELRDADVQFWRAIYDEKIQRTDARFKKFLEEYEQMGLMDKTIFVLTSDHGTEFHEHRRFDHGFSLYDELIHVPLIIKLPKQKTGKVIKDQISSIDVMPTVLDLLDVKMPENAAKQLRGASLVSGLKGKPVAKDVFFETDYRQYTYKRGIQTKDGWKLIYTLEDKSRELYNLKKDPHETKNLVDQEPRKAYELEQRIFAHFKAIGHDLNAKQWIPGLNPVYDSQAKGAQKK
;
A
#
# COMPACT_ATOMS: atom_id res chain seq x y z
N MET A 1 -25.66 82.20 6.21
CA MET A 1 -25.36 81.85 4.79
C MET A 1 -25.88 80.46 4.52
N ASN A 2 -26.32 80.21 3.28
CA ASN A 2 -26.82 78.91 2.79
C ASN A 2 -25.70 77.82 2.94
N GLU A 3 -25.96 76.51 2.88
CA GLU A 3 -26.94 75.85 2.01
C GLU A 3 -27.30 74.39 2.42
N LYS A 4 -28.61 74.09 2.44
CA LYS A 4 -29.33 72.80 2.20
C LYS A 4 -28.63 71.45 2.46
N GLN A 5 -29.28 70.57 3.26
CA GLN A 5 -30.11 69.49 2.70
C GLN A 5 -31.03 68.78 3.73
N ASN A 6 -32.25 68.49 3.26
CA ASN A 6 -33.44 67.86 3.87
C ASN A 6 -33.31 66.94 5.11
N GLU A 7 -34.18 67.20 6.09
CA GLU A 7 -34.83 66.18 6.93
C GLU A 7 -35.84 65.35 6.10
N GLN A 8 -36.07 64.08 6.47
CA GLN A 8 -37.44 63.54 6.57
C GLN A 8 -37.55 62.24 7.38
N ASP A 9 -38.61 62.16 8.18
CA ASP A 9 -38.87 61.16 9.21
C ASP A 9 -38.98 59.70 8.74
N VAL A 10 -38.38 58.79 9.51
CA VAL A 10 -38.64 57.34 9.40
C VAL A 10 -39.94 56.99 10.14
N LYS A 11 -41.06 56.92 9.42
CA LYS A 11 -42.31 56.34 9.93
C LYS A 11 -42.18 54.82 10.12
N LEU A 12 -42.36 54.36 11.36
CA LEU A 12 -42.45 52.94 11.70
C LEU A 12 -43.71 52.30 11.09
N ILE A 13 -43.52 51.25 10.28
CA ILE A 13 -44.61 50.53 9.61
C ILE A 13 -45.28 49.55 10.59
N ASN A 14 -46.62 49.58 10.64
CA ASN A 14 -47.44 48.70 11.47
C ASN A 14 -47.50 47.26 10.90
N ARG A 15 -47.47 46.27 11.79
CA ARG A 15 -47.58 44.81 11.54
C ARG A 15 -48.68 44.38 10.55
N ARG A 16 -49.75 45.15 10.36
CA ARG A 16 -50.82 44.87 9.37
C ARG A 16 -50.48 45.24 7.91
N GLU A 17 -49.58 46.18 7.68
CA GLU A 17 -49.15 46.56 6.31
C GLU A 17 -48.15 45.54 5.73
N PHE A 18 -47.27 44.99 6.57
CA PHE A 18 -46.29 43.97 6.17
C PHE A 18 -46.95 42.71 5.56
N ILE A 19 -48.14 42.34 6.02
CA ILE A 19 -48.87 41.16 5.56
C ILE A 19 -49.41 41.33 4.12
N LYS A 20 -49.63 42.57 3.65
CA LYS A 20 -50.07 42.81 2.25
C LYS A 20 -48.94 42.59 1.23
N TYR A 21 -47.69 42.86 1.60
CA TYR A 21 -46.54 42.57 0.74
C TYR A 21 -46.13 41.08 0.76
N ALA A 22 -46.52 40.33 1.79
CA ALA A 22 -46.25 38.89 1.89
C ALA A 22 -47.20 38.00 1.06
N ALA A 23 -48.29 38.55 0.53
CA ALA A 23 -49.38 37.77 -0.09
C ALA A 23 -49.40 37.77 -1.64
N VAL A 24 -48.55 38.57 -2.31
CA VAL A 24 -48.47 38.64 -3.78
C VAL A 24 -47.04 38.34 -4.23
N GLY A 25 -46.64 37.08 -4.05
CA GLY A 25 -45.32 36.57 -4.43
C GLY A 25 -45.20 35.03 -4.40
N ALA A 26 -46.28 34.30 -4.10
CA ALA A 26 -46.29 32.84 -3.97
C ALA A 26 -46.50 32.10 -5.32
N GLY A 27 -46.09 32.72 -6.43
CA GLY A 27 -46.25 32.19 -7.79
C GLY A 27 -44.92 32.10 -8.54
N ALA A 28 -44.38 30.89 -8.66
CA ALA A 28 -43.39 30.49 -9.67
C ALA A 28 -41.97 31.10 -9.64
N VAL A 29 -41.30 31.18 -8.47
CA VAL A 29 -39.82 31.03 -8.39
C VAL A 29 -39.39 30.15 -7.20
N ALA A 30 -39.93 28.94 -7.11
CA ALA A 30 -39.41 27.87 -6.24
C ALA A 30 -38.51 26.89 -7.03
N ALA A 31 -37.88 27.37 -8.10
CA ALA A 31 -37.12 26.56 -9.04
C ALA A 31 -35.61 26.58 -8.70
N THR A 32 -35.13 25.44 -8.21
CA THR A 32 -33.78 24.92 -8.48
C THR A 32 -32.58 25.84 -8.20
N VAL A 33 -32.33 26.17 -6.93
CA VAL A 33 -30.94 26.18 -6.40
C VAL A 33 -30.66 24.85 -5.70
N ALA A 34 -30.90 23.76 -6.42
CA ALA A 34 -30.35 22.47 -6.07
C ALA A 34 -28.85 22.54 -6.41
N MET A 35 -28.00 22.71 -5.38
CA MET A 35 -26.57 22.99 -5.54
C MET A 35 -25.94 22.00 -6.54
N PRO A 36 -25.16 22.48 -7.54
CA PRO A 36 -24.54 21.60 -8.54
C PRO A 36 -23.76 20.43 -7.92
N GLY A 37 -23.04 20.65 -6.81
CA GLY A 37 -22.34 19.59 -6.08
C GLY A 37 -23.25 18.54 -5.45
N PHE A 38 -24.46 18.90 -5.00
CA PHE A 38 -25.42 17.94 -4.44
C PHE A 38 -26.08 17.10 -5.55
N MET A 39 -26.42 17.73 -6.69
CA MET A 39 -26.88 17.02 -7.89
C MET A 39 -25.81 16.05 -8.41
N MET A 40 -24.55 16.49 -8.53
CA MET A 40 -23.44 15.66 -9.00
C MET A 40 -23.14 14.50 -8.05
N GLY A 41 -23.04 14.74 -6.73
CA GLY A 41 -22.77 13.67 -5.75
C GLY A 41 -23.85 12.58 -5.75
N ASN A 42 -25.13 12.95 -5.94
CA ASN A 42 -26.22 11.99 -6.08
C ASN A 42 -26.12 11.18 -7.39
N ALA A 43 -25.73 11.81 -8.49
CA ALA A 43 -25.53 11.11 -9.78
C ALA A 43 -24.35 10.13 -9.73
N GLU A 44 -23.24 10.49 -9.10
CA GLU A 44 -22.09 9.59 -8.91
C GLU A 44 -22.43 8.42 -8.00
N ALA A 45 -23.08 8.67 -6.87
CA ALA A 45 -23.53 7.61 -5.96
C ALA A 45 -24.49 6.63 -6.67
N ALA A 46 -25.43 7.15 -7.47
CA ALA A 46 -26.38 6.35 -8.25
C ALA A 46 -25.76 5.62 -9.47
N TYR A 47 -24.57 6.05 -9.93
CA TYR A 47 -23.78 5.31 -10.92
C TYR A 47 -22.98 4.19 -10.26
N LEU A 48 -22.27 4.48 -9.16
CA LEU A 48 -21.43 3.51 -8.46
C LEU A 48 -22.25 2.36 -7.86
N SER A 49 -23.49 2.61 -7.42
CA SER A 49 -24.41 1.58 -6.94
C SER A 49 -24.91 0.62 -8.03
N LYS A 50 -24.73 0.96 -9.32
CA LYS A 50 -25.09 0.12 -10.48
C LYS A 50 -23.93 -0.73 -10.99
N LEU A 51 -22.71 -0.57 -10.47
CA LEU A 51 -21.59 -1.44 -10.80
C LEU A 51 -21.89 -2.87 -10.29
N PRO A 52 -21.67 -3.92 -11.10
CA PRO A 52 -22.12 -5.28 -10.75
C PRO A 52 -21.41 -5.86 -9.53
N MET A 53 -20.21 -5.37 -9.18
CA MET A 53 -19.38 -5.86 -8.05
C MET A 53 -19.02 -7.35 -8.13
N LYS A 54 -19.32 -7.98 -9.27
CA LYS A 54 -19.07 -9.36 -9.64
C LYS A 54 -18.75 -9.37 -11.13
N TYR A 55 -17.56 -9.85 -11.46
CA TYR A 55 -16.89 -9.70 -12.76
C TYR A 55 -16.32 -11.05 -13.18
N LYS A 56 -17.21 -12.05 -13.25
CA LYS A 56 -16.85 -13.41 -13.63
C LYS A 56 -16.23 -13.45 -15.03
N ASP A 57 -15.09 -14.12 -15.14
CA ASP A 57 -14.30 -14.28 -16.37
C ASP A 57 -13.72 -12.96 -16.97
N TYR A 58 -13.62 -11.91 -16.15
CA TYR A 58 -12.85 -10.70 -16.45
C TYR A 58 -11.37 -10.87 -16.11
N ASN A 59 -10.52 -10.03 -16.69
CA ASN A 59 -9.08 -10.05 -16.44
C ASN A 59 -8.73 -9.31 -15.14
N VAL A 60 -7.57 -9.64 -14.56
CA VAL A 60 -6.97 -8.88 -13.47
C VAL A 60 -5.56 -8.47 -13.87
N VAL A 61 -5.26 -7.18 -13.72
CA VAL A 61 -3.90 -6.64 -13.79
C VAL A 61 -3.57 -6.04 -12.43
N PHE A 62 -2.65 -6.70 -11.72
CA PHE A 62 -2.10 -6.25 -10.45
C PHE A 62 -0.76 -5.57 -10.72
N VAL A 63 -0.69 -4.27 -10.50
CA VAL A 63 0.54 -3.48 -10.58
C VAL A 63 1.01 -3.15 -9.17
N SER A 64 2.25 -3.52 -8.86
CA SER A 64 2.96 -3.16 -7.63
C SER A 64 4.09 -2.20 -7.96
N PHE A 65 4.11 -1.05 -7.28
CA PHE A 65 5.22 -0.10 -7.30
C PHE A 65 6.03 -0.35 -6.02
N ASP A 66 7.26 -0.84 -6.14
CA ASP A 66 8.10 -1.12 -4.96
C ASP A 66 8.44 0.16 -4.21
N ALA A 67 8.31 0.16 -2.88
CA ALA A 67 8.67 1.27 -2.01
C ALA A 67 7.97 2.63 -2.32
N LEU A 68 6.75 2.64 -2.89
CA LEU A 68 5.94 3.85 -3.10
C LEU A 68 5.16 4.25 -1.83
N GLN A 69 5.69 5.24 -1.11
CA GLN A 69 5.10 5.84 0.09
C GLN A 69 3.81 6.60 -0.24
N ALA A 70 2.74 6.40 0.54
CA ALA A 70 1.46 7.07 0.34
C ALA A 70 1.57 8.61 0.35
N ALA A 71 2.43 9.16 1.20
CA ALA A 71 2.67 10.61 1.33
C ALA A 71 3.20 11.27 0.04
N HIS A 72 3.76 10.51 -0.91
CA HIS A 72 4.27 11.01 -2.20
C HIS A 72 3.28 10.81 -3.37
N VAL A 73 2.04 10.39 -3.11
CA VAL A 73 1.00 10.19 -4.14
C VAL A 73 0.03 11.39 -4.19
N GLY A 74 -0.13 12.00 -5.37
CA GLY A 74 -0.98 13.18 -5.57
C GLY A 74 -2.46 12.93 -5.23
N ALA A 75 -2.99 11.76 -5.59
CA ALA A 75 -4.33 11.32 -5.19
C ALA A 75 -4.52 11.07 -3.68
N LEU A 76 -3.45 11.11 -2.89
CA LEU A 76 -3.45 11.06 -1.42
C LEU A 76 -3.06 12.40 -0.77
N GLY A 77 -2.81 13.44 -1.58
CA GLY A 77 -2.56 14.81 -1.10
C GLY A 77 -1.15 15.34 -1.36
N TYR A 78 -0.27 14.59 -2.03
CA TYR A 78 1.06 15.09 -2.37
C TYR A 78 1.01 16.28 -3.34
N GLN A 79 1.86 17.29 -3.10
CA GLN A 79 1.77 18.58 -3.80
C GLN A 79 2.56 18.60 -5.12
N ARG A 80 3.58 17.74 -5.29
CA ARG A 80 4.36 17.65 -6.54
C ARG A 80 3.67 16.68 -7.49
N ASN A 81 3.58 17.04 -8.77
CA ASN A 81 2.94 16.23 -9.81
C ASN A 81 3.88 15.09 -10.29
N VAL A 82 4.09 14.09 -9.42
CA VAL A 82 4.95 12.93 -9.68
C VAL A 82 4.15 11.65 -10.01
N THR A 83 2.85 11.59 -9.69
CA THR A 83 1.97 10.43 -9.95
C THR A 83 0.78 10.70 -10.91
N PRO A 84 0.89 11.49 -11.99
CA PRO A 84 -0.28 11.91 -12.79
C PRO A 84 -1.10 10.75 -13.39
N THR A 85 -0.47 9.62 -13.72
CA THR A 85 -1.15 8.44 -14.30
C THR A 85 -1.84 7.62 -13.22
N ILE A 86 -1.18 7.39 -12.08
CA ILE A 86 -1.78 6.76 -10.89
C ILE A 86 -2.96 7.60 -10.39
N ASP A 87 -2.83 8.93 -10.36
CA ASP A 87 -3.90 9.85 -9.97
C ASP A 87 -5.10 9.80 -10.94
N ALA A 88 -4.85 9.66 -12.24
CA ALA A 88 -5.89 9.48 -13.24
C ALA A 88 -6.64 8.14 -13.08
N MET A 89 -5.95 7.08 -12.63
CA MET A 89 -6.57 5.80 -12.26
C MET A 89 -7.39 5.93 -10.98
N ALA A 90 -6.88 6.62 -9.95
CA ALA A 90 -7.59 6.90 -8.70
C ALA A 90 -8.91 7.67 -8.95
N LYS A 91 -8.88 8.71 -9.78
CA LYS A 91 -10.07 9.50 -10.19
C LYS A 91 -11.14 8.68 -10.92
N LYS A 92 -10.82 7.49 -11.42
CA LYS A 92 -11.74 6.58 -12.13
C LYS A 92 -11.89 5.22 -11.43
N GLY A 93 -11.44 5.10 -10.18
CA GLY A 93 -11.39 3.87 -9.39
C GLY A 93 -11.76 4.10 -7.92
N PHE A 94 -11.78 3.04 -7.13
CA PHE A 94 -11.91 3.14 -5.68
C PHE A 94 -10.52 3.40 -5.09
N ASN A 95 -10.32 4.60 -4.52
CA ASN A 95 -9.07 5.05 -3.92
C ASN A 95 -9.16 4.89 -2.40
N PHE A 96 -8.42 3.93 -1.85
CA PHE A 96 -8.35 3.70 -0.40
C PHE A 96 -7.22 4.56 0.18
N THR A 97 -7.58 5.53 1.04
CA THR A 97 -6.61 6.51 1.55
C THR A 97 -5.94 6.10 2.85
N ASN A 98 -6.28 4.94 3.40
CA ASN A 98 -5.75 4.42 4.67
C ASN A 98 -5.51 2.91 4.55
N THR A 99 -4.59 2.54 3.66
CA THR A 99 -4.14 1.15 3.47
C THR A 99 -2.84 0.96 4.23
N ILE A 100 -2.86 0.02 5.17
CA ILE A 100 -1.71 -0.30 6.02
C ILE A 100 -1.11 -1.64 5.57
N SER A 101 0.15 -1.61 5.14
CA SER A 101 0.92 -2.81 4.86
C SER A 101 1.26 -3.55 6.15
N VAL A 102 1.20 -4.87 6.12
CA VAL A 102 1.54 -5.72 7.28
C VAL A 102 3.05 -5.85 7.53
N ALA A 103 3.90 -5.30 6.66
CA ALA A 103 5.35 -5.24 6.86
C ALA A 103 5.97 -4.04 6.14
N SER A 104 7.17 -3.64 6.57
CA SER A 104 7.87 -2.43 6.12
C SER A 104 8.96 -2.67 5.05
N TRP A 105 8.95 -3.83 4.40
CA TRP A 105 9.89 -4.14 3.30
C TRP A 105 9.40 -5.26 2.36
N THR A 106 9.94 -5.28 1.13
CA THR A 106 9.43 -6.03 -0.02
C THR A 106 9.05 -7.50 0.24
N VAL A 107 9.97 -8.29 0.83
CA VAL A 107 9.83 -9.76 0.87
C VAL A 107 8.64 -10.23 1.73
N PRO A 108 8.46 -9.75 2.98
CA PRO A 108 7.25 -10.07 3.73
C PRO A 108 6.00 -9.38 3.17
N ALA A 109 6.09 -8.09 2.82
CA ALA A 109 4.94 -7.29 2.45
C ALA A 109 4.28 -7.75 1.13
N SER A 110 5.08 -8.12 0.12
CA SER A 110 4.53 -8.53 -1.19
C SER A 110 3.87 -9.92 -1.15
N MET A 111 4.40 -10.89 -0.40
CA MET A 111 3.86 -12.26 -0.37
C MET A 111 2.47 -12.32 0.28
N THR A 112 2.22 -11.42 1.22
CA THR A 112 0.92 -11.22 1.86
C THR A 112 -0.20 -11.03 0.84
N TRP A 113 -0.01 -10.28 -0.26
CA TRP A 113 -1.08 -10.08 -1.25
C TRP A 113 -1.47 -11.35 -2.01
N PHE A 114 -0.55 -12.29 -2.13
CA PHE A 114 -0.76 -13.55 -2.82
C PHE A 114 -1.32 -14.62 -1.91
N THR A 115 -1.16 -14.50 -0.59
CA THR A 115 -1.53 -15.55 0.39
C THR A 115 -2.69 -15.14 1.30
N GLY A 116 -2.90 -13.84 1.52
CA GLY A 116 -3.90 -13.28 2.43
C GLY A 116 -3.66 -13.59 3.91
N VAL A 117 -2.41 -13.94 4.28
CA VAL A 117 -1.96 -14.28 5.64
C VAL A 117 -0.82 -13.36 6.07
N TYR A 118 -0.49 -13.31 7.36
CA TYR A 118 0.59 -12.46 7.87
C TYR A 118 1.99 -13.02 7.57
N PRO A 119 3.06 -12.20 7.61
CA PRO A 119 4.43 -12.64 7.43
C PRO A 119 4.88 -13.77 8.37
N SER A 120 4.48 -13.73 9.63
CA SER A 120 4.69 -14.81 10.62
C SER A 120 4.00 -16.12 10.24
N GLU A 121 2.96 -16.11 9.39
CA GLU A 121 2.28 -17.32 8.90
C GLU A 121 2.91 -17.85 7.62
N HIS A 122 3.21 -16.98 6.64
CA HIS A 122 3.88 -17.40 5.40
C HIS A 122 5.41 -17.55 5.53
N ARG A 123 5.98 -17.21 6.70
CA ARG A 123 7.37 -17.41 7.14
C ARG A 123 8.46 -16.82 6.24
N LEU A 124 8.11 -15.84 5.40
CA LEU A 124 9.08 -15.03 4.64
C LEU A 124 9.34 -13.70 5.38
N THR A 125 9.68 -13.77 6.67
CA THR A 125 9.87 -12.57 7.52
C THR A 125 11.25 -11.95 7.36
N ASN A 126 12.29 -12.74 7.07
CA ASN A 126 13.68 -12.31 7.09
C ASN A 126 14.61 -13.04 6.09
N LYS A 127 14.79 -12.46 4.89
CA LYS A 127 15.71 -13.00 3.85
C LYS A 127 17.21 -12.98 4.18
N PHE A 128 17.60 -12.36 5.29
CA PHE A 128 19.00 -12.19 5.70
C PHE A 128 19.41 -13.12 6.85
N SER A 129 18.44 -13.76 7.51
CA SER A 129 18.66 -14.70 8.61
C SER A 129 18.53 -16.14 8.13
N VAL A 130 19.62 -16.91 8.29
CA VAL A 130 19.65 -18.34 7.98
C VAL A 130 19.35 -19.14 9.25
N PHE A 131 18.39 -20.07 9.19
CA PHE A 131 18.23 -21.09 10.22
C PHE A 131 19.47 -21.99 10.24
N ASN A 132 20.24 -21.94 11.33
CA ASN A 132 21.54 -22.57 11.43
C ASN A 132 21.50 -23.79 12.39
N PRO A 133 21.13 -24.99 11.90
CA PRO A 133 21.22 -26.20 12.72
C PRO A 133 22.71 -26.53 12.99
N PRO A 134 23.04 -27.21 14.09
CA PRO A 134 24.38 -27.19 14.73
C PRO A 134 25.57 -27.83 13.96
N ASN A 135 25.43 -28.11 12.65
CA ASN A 135 26.43 -28.82 11.84
C ASN A 135 26.98 -28.00 10.64
N ASN A 136 27.03 -26.66 10.76
CA ASN A 136 27.81 -25.72 9.92
C ASN A 136 27.71 -25.79 8.39
N ASN A 137 26.70 -26.47 7.82
CA ASN A 137 26.51 -26.60 6.37
C ASN A 137 25.06 -26.30 5.95
N VAL A 138 24.61 -25.05 6.14
CA VAL A 138 23.39 -24.53 5.51
C VAL A 138 23.59 -23.11 4.99
N LEU A 139 23.59 -22.96 3.66
CA LEU A 139 23.08 -21.74 3.00
C LEU A 139 21.56 -21.90 2.90
N SER A 140 20.76 -20.92 3.34
CA SER A 140 19.30 -21.04 3.32
C SER A 140 18.76 -21.28 1.91
N ASN A 141 18.27 -22.49 1.63
CA ASN A 141 17.79 -22.90 0.33
C ASN A 141 16.35 -23.43 0.40
N LEU A 142 15.42 -22.52 0.71
CA LEU A 142 13.99 -22.73 0.48
C LEU A 142 13.55 -21.89 -0.71
N LYS A 143 13.86 -22.40 -1.91
CA LYS A 143 13.49 -21.84 -3.22
C LYS A 143 11.98 -21.76 -3.49
N LYS A 144 11.14 -22.14 -2.53
CA LYS A 144 9.71 -22.38 -2.70
C LYS A 144 8.93 -21.98 -1.44
N LEU A 145 7.75 -21.43 -1.67
CA LEU A 145 6.74 -21.14 -0.65
C LEU A 145 6.05 -22.44 -0.21
N SER A 146 5.29 -22.32 0.87
CA SER A 146 4.06 -23.05 1.20
C SER A 146 3.25 -23.77 0.08
N PRO A 147 3.37 -25.05 -0.32
CA PRO A 147 2.29 -25.76 -1.04
C PRO A 147 1.05 -26.05 -0.17
N GLU A 148 1.12 -25.81 1.14
CA GLU A 148 -0.06 -25.74 2.02
C GLU A 148 -0.71 -24.35 1.97
N LEU A 149 0.06 -23.31 1.61
CA LEU A 149 -0.41 -21.94 1.36
C LEU A 149 -0.83 -21.80 -0.10
N VAL A 150 -2.13 -21.72 -0.36
CA VAL A 150 -2.62 -21.56 -1.73
C VAL A 150 -2.48 -20.10 -2.16
N THR A 151 -1.81 -19.82 -3.25
CA THR A 151 -1.67 -18.44 -3.73
C THR A 151 -2.88 -17.96 -4.55
N LEU A 152 -3.08 -16.64 -4.63
CA LEU A 152 -4.02 -15.98 -5.55
C LEU A 152 -3.84 -16.49 -6.99
N ALA A 153 -2.58 -16.66 -7.44
CA ALA A 153 -2.29 -17.20 -8.76
C ALA A 153 -2.79 -18.66 -8.90
N GLU A 154 -2.58 -19.50 -7.88
CA GLU A 154 -3.10 -20.89 -7.87
C GLU A 154 -4.63 -20.94 -7.92
N VAL A 155 -5.33 -20.13 -7.12
CA VAL A 155 -6.81 -20.10 -7.14
C VAL A 155 -7.32 -19.66 -8.53
N LEU A 156 -6.72 -18.63 -9.13
CA LEU A 156 -7.14 -18.15 -10.45
C LEU A 156 -6.80 -19.17 -11.56
N LYS A 157 -5.62 -19.79 -11.52
CA LYS A 157 -5.23 -20.87 -12.44
C LYS A 157 -6.18 -22.07 -12.36
N GLN A 158 -6.56 -22.50 -11.16
CA GLN A 158 -7.57 -23.55 -10.95
C GLN A 158 -8.96 -23.17 -11.48
N ASN A 159 -9.27 -21.87 -11.55
CA ASN A 159 -10.49 -21.35 -12.19
C ASN A 159 -10.32 -21.08 -13.69
N GLY A 160 -9.23 -21.54 -14.32
CA GLY A 160 -8.99 -21.48 -15.76
C GLY A 160 -8.45 -20.15 -16.28
N TYR A 161 -7.78 -19.36 -15.43
CA TYR A 161 -7.08 -18.15 -15.86
C TYR A 161 -5.68 -18.51 -16.37
N ALA A 162 -5.25 -17.84 -17.44
CA ALA A 162 -3.82 -17.76 -17.75
C ALA A 162 -3.14 -16.84 -16.73
N THR A 163 -2.00 -17.25 -16.18
CA THR A 163 -1.34 -16.56 -15.06
C THR A 163 0.09 -16.17 -15.42
N GLY A 164 0.38 -14.85 -15.41
CA GLY A 164 1.68 -14.29 -15.78
C GLY A 164 2.22 -13.34 -14.72
N GLY A 165 3.44 -13.56 -14.25
CA GLY A 165 4.13 -12.67 -13.30
C GLY A 165 5.38 -12.06 -13.94
N PHE A 166 5.49 -10.73 -13.92
CA PHE A 166 6.58 -10.00 -14.59
C PHE A 166 7.21 -9.03 -13.59
N THR A 167 8.41 -9.35 -13.12
CA THR A 167 9.03 -8.68 -11.97
C THR A 167 10.47 -8.27 -12.21
N GLY A 168 10.94 -7.33 -11.40
CA GLY A 168 12.33 -6.92 -11.32
C GLY A 168 13.24 -7.85 -10.50
N ASN A 169 12.90 -9.13 -10.29
CA ASN A 169 13.68 -10.05 -9.45
C ASN A 169 13.75 -9.63 -7.97
N ALA A 170 14.94 -9.28 -7.47
CA ALA A 170 15.29 -9.06 -6.07
C ALA A 170 14.38 -9.75 -5.02
N GLY A 171 13.56 -8.98 -4.29
CA GLY A 171 12.69 -9.48 -3.23
C GLY A 171 11.49 -10.29 -3.70
N VAL A 172 10.98 -10.02 -4.91
CA VAL A 172 9.81 -10.68 -5.50
C VAL A 172 10.25 -11.73 -6.54
N SER A 173 11.42 -12.34 -6.32
CA SER A 173 11.96 -13.37 -7.22
C SER A 173 11.29 -14.73 -7.03
N GLY A 174 11.29 -15.56 -8.07
CA GLY A 174 10.87 -16.96 -7.96
C GLY A 174 11.69 -17.78 -6.96
N GLY A 175 12.89 -17.30 -6.57
CA GLY A 175 13.73 -17.88 -5.54
C GLY A 175 13.17 -17.79 -4.11
N PHE A 176 12.16 -16.96 -3.87
CA PHE A 176 11.40 -16.91 -2.60
C PHE A 176 9.99 -17.51 -2.75
N GLY A 177 9.73 -18.27 -3.82
CA GLY A 177 8.45 -18.92 -4.06
C GLY A 177 7.37 -18.08 -4.75
N TYR A 178 7.64 -16.82 -5.11
CA TYR A 178 6.68 -15.95 -5.80
C TYR A 178 6.18 -16.47 -7.15
N SER A 179 6.89 -17.41 -7.78
CA SER A 179 6.42 -18.09 -9.01
C SER A 179 5.32 -19.13 -8.76
N GLN A 180 4.94 -19.41 -7.51
CA GLN A 180 3.92 -20.41 -7.18
C GLN A 180 2.53 -19.99 -7.70
N GLY A 181 1.98 -20.83 -8.57
CA GLY A 181 0.67 -20.63 -9.21
C GLY A 181 0.71 -19.98 -10.58
N PHE A 182 1.82 -19.35 -10.98
CA PHE A 182 1.96 -18.75 -12.30
C PHE A 182 2.25 -19.80 -13.40
N ASP A 183 1.77 -19.55 -14.63
CA ASP A 183 2.12 -20.32 -15.83
C ASP A 183 3.44 -19.82 -16.43
N GLU A 184 3.62 -18.50 -16.45
CA GLU A 184 4.87 -17.84 -16.82
C GLU A 184 5.28 -16.87 -15.71
N TYR A 185 6.53 -16.96 -15.26
CA TYR A 185 7.07 -16.07 -14.23
C TYR A 185 8.44 -15.54 -14.65
N PHE A 186 8.47 -14.30 -15.12
CA PHE A 186 9.67 -13.59 -15.52
C PHE A 186 10.27 -12.80 -14.35
N PHE A 187 11.59 -12.91 -14.21
CA PHE A 187 12.39 -12.05 -13.36
C PHE A 187 13.80 -11.88 -13.92
N GLU A 188 14.35 -10.67 -13.82
CA GLU A 188 15.68 -10.34 -14.35
C GLU A 188 16.81 -10.76 -13.38
N LYS A 189 17.54 -11.83 -13.72
CA LYS A 189 18.60 -12.35 -12.84
C LYS A 189 19.74 -11.34 -12.64
N GLY A 190 20.21 -11.21 -11.41
CA GLY A 190 21.48 -10.54 -11.08
C GLY A 190 21.41 -9.06 -10.71
N LYS A 191 20.26 -8.39 -10.84
CA LYS A 191 20.05 -7.02 -10.36
C LYS A 191 18.60 -6.79 -9.88
N PHE A 192 18.35 -5.58 -9.39
CA PHE A 192 17.02 -5.02 -9.14
C PHE A 192 16.51 -4.46 -10.47
N GLY A 193 15.64 -5.23 -11.15
CA GLY A 193 15.11 -4.88 -12.46
C GLY A 193 14.00 -3.84 -12.39
N SER A 194 13.92 -2.96 -13.38
CA SER A 194 12.92 -1.90 -13.45
C SER A 194 11.71 -2.30 -14.29
N MET A 195 10.63 -1.53 -14.24
CA MET A 195 9.46 -1.64 -15.10
C MET A 195 9.83 -1.45 -16.58
N GLY A 196 10.97 -0.80 -16.87
CA GLY A 196 11.57 -0.80 -18.21
C GLY A 196 11.89 -2.19 -18.76
N VAL A 197 12.04 -3.21 -17.89
CA VAL A 197 12.30 -4.60 -18.25
C VAL A 197 11.07 -5.49 -18.08
N SER A 198 10.28 -5.31 -17.00
CA SER A 198 9.09 -6.14 -16.77
C SER A 198 7.90 -5.78 -17.66
N ILE A 199 7.69 -4.50 -18.04
CA ILE A 199 6.62 -4.09 -18.96
C ILE A 199 6.75 -4.76 -20.35
N PRO A 200 7.90 -4.71 -21.05
CA PRO A 200 8.04 -5.37 -22.36
C PRO A 200 7.71 -6.87 -22.33
N LYS A 201 8.11 -7.57 -21.26
CA LYS A 201 7.82 -9.01 -21.09
C LYS A 201 6.34 -9.26 -20.79
N GLY A 202 5.72 -8.45 -19.93
CA GLY A 202 4.28 -8.49 -19.71
C GLY A 202 3.47 -8.24 -20.98
N LEU A 203 3.85 -7.24 -21.79
CA LEU A 203 3.21 -6.96 -23.08
C LEU A 203 3.42 -8.09 -24.11
N GLU A 204 4.59 -8.72 -24.15
CA GLU A 204 4.84 -9.90 -25.00
C GLU A 204 3.89 -11.06 -24.64
N TRP A 205 3.70 -11.33 -23.34
CA TRP A 205 2.79 -12.36 -22.85
C TRP A 205 1.31 -12.01 -23.02
N LEU A 206 0.94 -10.75 -22.80
CA LEU A 206 -0.42 -10.25 -23.01
C LEU A 206 -0.86 -10.45 -24.46
N ARG A 207 -0.01 -10.14 -25.46
CA ARG A 207 -0.34 -10.35 -26.87
C ARG A 207 -0.66 -11.82 -27.20
N LYS A 208 -0.08 -12.79 -26.46
CA LYS A 208 -0.34 -14.23 -26.58
C LYS A 208 -1.57 -14.73 -25.79
N ASN A 209 -2.08 -13.93 -24.84
CA ASN A 209 -3.12 -14.35 -23.89
C ASN A 209 -4.34 -13.41 -23.83
N LYS A 210 -4.37 -12.31 -24.60
CA LYS A 210 -5.42 -11.28 -24.61
C LYS A 210 -6.84 -11.82 -24.87
N ASP A 211 -6.96 -12.93 -25.59
CA ASP A 211 -8.23 -13.57 -25.95
C ASP A 211 -8.70 -14.59 -24.89
N LYS A 212 -7.91 -14.82 -23.84
CA LYS A 212 -8.26 -15.63 -22.66
C LYS A 212 -8.72 -14.70 -21.52
N LYS A 213 -9.24 -15.30 -20.44
CA LYS A 213 -9.26 -14.63 -19.13
C LYS A 213 -7.90 -14.81 -18.47
N PHE A 214 -7.35 -13.75 -17.87
CA PHE A 214 -5.99 -13.79 -17.34
C PHE A 214 -5.79 -13.00 -16.05
N PHE A 215 -4.77 -13.42 -15.29
CA PHE A 215 -4.19 -12.70 -14.17
C PHE A 215 -2.76 -12.33 -14.52
N MET A 216 -2.48 -11.03 -14.55
CA MET A 216 -1.14 -10.48 -14.72
C MET A 216 -0.70 -9.79 -13.43
N PHE A 217 0.47 -10.14 -12.93
CA PHE A 217 1.19 -9.38 -11.92
C PHE A 217 2.37 -8.65 -12.57
N LEU A 218 2.50 -7.36 -12.31
CA LEU A 218 3.54 -6.48 -12.85
C LEU A 218 4.20 -5.71 -11.70
N HIS A 219 5.52 -5.78 -11.62
CA HIS A 219 6.30 -5.15 -10.56
C HIS A 219 7.69 -4.72 -11.07
N GLY A 220 8.27 -3.71 -10.44
CA GLY A 220 9.61 -3.19 -10.75
C GLY A 220 10.17 -2.34 -9.61
N TYR A 221 11.50 -2.32 -9.51
CA TYR A 221 12.27 -1.65 -8.46
C TYR A 221 12.65 -0.20 -8.80
N ASP A 222 11.92 0.44 -9.72
CA ASP A 222 12.22 1.77 -10.27
C ASP A 222 12.31 2.86 -9.18
N MET A 223 11.51 2.73 -8.12
CA MET A 223 11.46 3.63 -6.97
C MET A 223 12.24 3.12 -5.75
N HIS A 224 12.69 1.86 -5.76
CA HIS A 224 13.38 1.22 -4.62
C HIS A 224 14.71 1.93 -4.28
N GLY A 225 14.88 2.26 -3.01
CA GLY A 225 16.05 2.97 -2.49
C GLY A 225 16.12 4.44 -2.95
N GLN A 226 16.92 5.24 -2.26
CA GLN A 226 16.95 6.70 -2.44
C GLN A 226 18.04 7.14 -3.44
N ASN A 227 18.76 6.19 -4.06
CA ASN A 227 19.80 6.46 -5.06
C ASN A 227 19.29 6.90 -6.44
N GLU A 228 20.21 7.41 -7.26
CA GLU A 228 19.98 7.95 -8.60
C GLU A 228 19.13 7.03 -9.52
N PRO A 229 18.21 7.59 -10.31
CA PRO A 229 17.39 6.81 -11.23
C PRO A 229 18.20 6.20 -12.37
N GLU A 230 17.74 5.05 -12.88
CA GLU A 230 18.25 4.43 -14.10
C GLU A 230 18.26 5.44 -15.27
N GLY A 231 19.42 5.61 -15.90
CA GLY A 231 19.66 6.62 -16.94
C GLY A 231 20.23 7.96 -16.44
N GLY A 232 20.56 8.08 -15.15
CA GLY A 232 21.14 9.28 -14.56
C GLY A 232 20.08 10.27 -14.05
N PHE A 233 20.46 11.12 -13.10
CA PHE A 233 19.56 12.06 -12.39
C PHE A 233 19.45 13.41 -13.10
N ASP A 234 18.23 13.91 -13.34
CA ASP A 234 17.99 15.21 -14.00
C ASP A 234 18.02 16.40 -13.01
N TYR A 235 18.09 16.13 -11.70
CA TYR A 235 18.04 17.13 -10.62
C TYR A 235 16.75 18.00 -10.63
N ARG A 236 15.67 17.55 -11.29
CA ARG A 236 14.50 18.40 -11.59
C ARG A 236 13.72 18.88 -10.36
N PHE A 237 13.83 18.16 -9.25
CA PHE A 237 13.16 18.47 -7.98
C PHE A 237 14.12 19.00 -6.90
N VAL A 238 15.41 19.15 -7.21
CA VAL A 238 16.44 19.59 -6.24
C VAL A 238 16.33 21.09 -6.02
N GLU A 239 16.48 21.51 -4.75
CA GLU A 239 16.40 22.92 -4.39
C GLU A 239 17.56 23.75 -5.00
N LYS A 240 17.23 24.96 -5.45
CA LYS A 240 18.22 25.88 -6.01
C LYS A 240 19.23 26.28 -4.94
N GLY A 241 20.51 26.05 -5.20
CA GLY A 241 21.59 26.38 -4.26
C GLY A 241 21.94 25.26 -3.28
N TYR A 242 21.37 24.06 -3.42
CA TYR A 242 21.89 22.89 -2.70
C TYR A 242 23.39 22.70 -2.99
N ASP A 243 24.17 22.55 -1.93
CA ASP A 243 25.64 22.57 -1.96
C ASP A 243 26.29 21.29 -2.51
N LYS A 244 25.48 20.29 -2.88
CA LYS A 244 25.91 18.98 -3.39
C LYS A 244 26.76 18.20 -2.39
N LYS A 245 26.51 18.35 -1.08
CA LYS A 245 27.07 17.46 -0.03
C LYS A 245 26.85 15.97 -0.36
N TYR A 246 25.68 15.64 -0.91
CA TYR A 246 25.39 14.34 -1.51
C TYR A 246 25.17 14.47 -3.01
N THR A 247 25.48 13.40 -3.74
CA THR A 247 25.31 13.29 -5.20
C THR A 247 24.25 12.28 -5.63
N GLY A 248 23.75 11.47 -4.70
CA GLY A 248 22.67 10.50 -4.92
C GLY A 248 23.15 9.09 -5.25
N THR A 249 24.44 8.80 -5.05
CA THR A 249 25.02 7.50 -5.43
C THR A 249 24.49 6.36 -4.54
N PRO A 250 24.44 5.11 -5.05
CA PRO A 250 24.10 3.94 -4.23
C PRO A 250 24.98 3.78 -2.98
N LYS A 251 26.25 4.22 -3.05
CA LYS A 251 27.20 4.16 -1.92
C LYS A 251 26.88 5.18 -0.83
N GLU A 252 26.45 6.39 -1.17
CA GLU A 252 26.01 7.39 -0.20
C GLU A 252 24.72 6.95 0.51
N GLN A 253 23.76 6.40 -0.24
CA GLN A 253 22.54 5.81 0.31
C GLN A 253 22.86 4.65 1.27
N GLU A 254 23.73 3.73 0.84
CA GLU A 254 24.15 2.60 1.66
C GLU A 254 24.84 3.06 2.95
N ALA A 255 25.75 4.03 2.88
CA ALA A 255 26.41 4.58 4.05
C ALA A 255 25.42 5.16 5.07
N LEU A 256 24.44 5.94 4.63
CA LEU A 256 23.38 6.50 5.49
C LEU A 256 22.53 5.40 6.14
N ARG A 257 22.14 4.37 5.39
CA ARG A 257 21.36 3.25 5.92
C ARG A 257 22.17 2.41 6.92
N GLU A 258 23.43 2.09 6.65
CA GLU A 258 24.27 1.34 7.60
C GLU A 258 24.58 2.17 8.86
N GLU A 259 24.78 3.49 8.74
CA GLU A 259 24.90 4.40 9.90
C GLU A 259 23.62 4.36 10.76
N GLY A 260 22.45 4.49 10.14
CA GLY A 260 21.16 4.46 10.82
C GLY A 260 20.82 3.13 11.49
N LEU A 261 21.30 2.01 10.93
CA LEU A 261 21.20 0.69 11.54
C LEU A 261 22.17 0.53 12.72
N ALA A 262 23.42 0.95 12.58
CA ALA A 262 24.45 0.80 13.61
C ALA A 262 24.23 1.72 14.83
N ASN A 263 23.82 2.97 14.59
CA ASN A 263 23.68 4.00 15.63
C ASN A 263 22.23 4.15 16.15
N GLY A 264 21.28 3.46 15.53
CA GLY A 264 19.85 3.63 15.81
C GLY A 264 19.25 4.96 15.32
N LYS A 265 20.03 5.80 14.62
CA LYS A 265 19.60 7.07 14.02
C LYS A 265 20.63 7.57 12.99
N THR A 266 20.21 8.46 12.10
CA THR A 266 21.06 9.25 11.20
C THR A 266 21.00 10.74 11.56
N GLU A 267 22.01 11.53 11.19
CA GLU A 267 22.00 12.99 11.34
C GLU A 267 22.13 13.67 9.97
N LEU A 268 21.02 14.23 9.48
CA LEU A 268 20.92 14.93 8.19
C LEU A 268 20.47 16.38 8.40
N ARG A 269 20.88 17.28 7.50
CA ARG A 269 20.32 18.64 7.41
C ARG A 269 19.02 18.60 6.63
N ASP A 270 18.08 19.51 6.89
CA ASP A 270 16.85 19.63 6.11
C ASP A 270 17.11 19.66 4.59
N ALA A 271 18.12 20.41 4.14
CA ALA A 271 18.52 20.49 2.74
C ALA A 271 19.01 19.13 2.17
N ASP A 272 19.64 18.29 2.99
CA ASP A 272 20.05 16.93 2.60
C ASP A 272 18.81 16.03 2.44
N VAL A 273 17.85 16.16 3.36
CA VAL A 273 16.57 15.42 3.31
C VAL A 273 15.76 15.80 2.08
N GLN A 274 15.66 17.10 1.75
CA GLN A 274 14.99 17.56 0.53
C GLN A 274 15.70 17.07 -0.74
N PHE A 275 17.03 16.97 -0.73
CA PHE A 275 17.78 16.38 -1.85
C PHE A 275 17.46 14.89 -2.06
N TRP A 276 17.43 14.07 -1.00
CA TRP A 276 17.08 12.66 -1.12
C TRP A 276 15.62 12.44 -1.54
N ARG A 277 14.68 13.26 -1.02
CA ARG A 277 13.29 13.28 -1.50
C ARG A 277 13.17 13.71 -2.97
N ALA A 278 14.01 14.64 -3.44
CA ALA A 278 14.02 15.07 -4.84
C ALA A 278 14.49 13.97 -5.81
N ILE A 279 15.44 13.11 -5.40
CA ILE A 279 15.81 11.92 -6.18
C ILE A 279 14.61 10.97 -6.28
N TYR A 280 13.98 10.67 -5.15
CA TYR A 280 12.85 9.75 -5.08
C TYR A 280 11.63 10.24 -5.88
N ASP A 281 11.29 11.52 -5.83
CA ASP A 281 10.26 12.14 -6.67
C ASP A 281 10.52 11.96 -8.18
N GLU A 282 11.79 12.03 -8.59
CA GLU A 282 12.17 11.80 -9.98
C GLU A 282 12.01 10.33 -10.37
N LYS A 283 12.33 9.40 -9.47
CA LYS A 283 12.07 7.96 -9.65
C LYS A 283 10.57 7.69 -9.75
N ILE A 284 9.75 8.27 -8.88
CA ILE A 284 8.29 8.13 -8.94
C ILE A 284 7.77 8.61 -10.29
N GLN A 285 8.13 9.82 -10.72
CA GLN A 285 7.64 10.37 -11.99
C GLN A 285 8.13 9.60 -13.22
N ARG A 286 9.37 9.12 -13.22
CA ARG A 286 9.88 8.23 -14.29
C ARG A 286 9.11 6.91 -14.34
N THR A 287 8.71 6.37 -13.19
CA THR A 287 7.93 5.12 -13.10
C THR A 287 6.48 5.31 -13.52
N ASP A 288 5.83 6.40 -13.10
CA ASP A 288 4.47 6.76 -13.54
C ASP A 288 4.43 6.94 -15.08
N ALA A 289 5.45 7.57 -15.66
CA ALA A 289 5.60 7.68 -17.12
C ALA A 289 5.86 6.34 -17.83
N ARG A 290 6.52 5.37 -17.19
CA ARG A 290 6.65 3.98 -17.70
C ARG A 290 5.31 3.25 -17.63
N PHE A 291 4.58 3.39 -16.52
CA PHE A 291 3.24 2.83 -16.34
C PHE A 291 2.22 3.41 -17.34
N LYS A 292 2.30 4.70 -17.65
CA LYS A 292 1.51 5.34 -18.71
C LYS A 292 1.65 4.63 -20.06
N LYS A 293 2.88 4.33 -20.48
CA LYS A 293 3.15 3.60 -21.74
C LYS A 293 2.57 2.18 -21.73
N PHE A 294 2.62 1.50 -20.59
CA PHE A 294 1.95 0.21 -20.43
C PHE A 294 0.42 0.32 -20.59
N LEU A 295 -0.20 1.32 -19.97
CA LEU A 295 -1.65 1.55 -20.12
C LEU A 295 -2.05 1.93 -21.55
N GLU A 296 -1.23 2.72 -22.26
CA GLU A 296 -1.47 3.07 -23.67
C GLU A 296 -1.47 1.83 -24.59
N GLU A 297 -0.48 0.95 -24.44
CA GLU A 297 -0.44 -0.34 -25.14
C GLU A 297 -1.61 -1.26 -24.74
N TYR A 298 -1.99 -1.27 -23.46
CA TYR A 298 -3.09 -2.08 -22.95
C TYR A 298 -4.47 -1.60 -23.45
N GLU A 299 -4.64 -0.29 -23.60
CA GLU A 299 -5.83 0.34 -24.19
C GLU A 299 -5.93 0.06 -25.69
N GLN A 300 -4.81 0.10 -26.42
CA GLN A 300 -4.75 -0.30 -27.84
C GLN A 300 -5.14 -1.77 -28.07
N MET A 301 -4.91 -2.66 -27.09
CA MET A 301 -5.37 -4.05 -27.14
C MET A 301 -6.88 -4.21 -26.84
N GLY A 302 -7.60 -3.14 -26.50
CA GLY A 302 -9.05 -3.16 -26.23
C GLY A 302 -9.44 -3.79 -24.89
N LEU A 303 -8.48 -4.00 -23.97
CA LEU A 303 -8.66 -4.82 -22.77
C LEU A 303 -9.24 -4.06 -21.57
N MET A 304 -9.22 -2.72 -21.58
CA MET A 304 -9.62 -1.87 -20.44
C MET A 304 -11.03 -2.17 -19.91
N ASP A 305 -11.99 -2.38 -20.80
CA ASP A 305 -13.40 -2.61 -20.45
C ASP A 305 -13.71 -4.04 -19.98
N LYS A 306 -12.69 -4.92 -19.96
CA LYS A 306 -12.76 -6.29 -19.43
C LYS A 306 -11.76 -6.54 -18.29
N THR A 307 -11.25 -5.49 -17.63
CA THR A 307 -10.13 -5.63 -16.68
C THR A 307 -10.38 -4.93 -15.34
N ILE A 308 -10.17 -5.66 -14.25
CA ILE A 308 -9.95 -5.09 -12.91
C ILE A 308 -8.47 -4.73 -12.80
N PHE A 309 -8.16 -3.48 -12.50
CA PHE A 309 -6.81 -3.09 -12.10
C PHE A 309 -6.72 -2.97 -10.58
N VAL A 310 -5.67 -3.53 -10.00
CA VAL A 310 -5.25 -3.32 -8.61
C VAL A 310 -3.89 -2.65 -8.65
N LEU A 311 -3.78 -1.45 -8.08
CA LEU A 311 -2.54 -0.69 -8.00
C LEU A 311 -2.22 -0.48 -6.51
N THR A 312 -1.02 -0.85 -6.07
CA THR A 312 -0.60 -0.66 -4.67
C THR A 312 0.91 -0.52 -4.55
N SER A 313 1.39 -0.12 -3.37
CA SER A 313 2.77 -0.36 -2.92
C SER A 313 2.81 -1.44 -1.86
N ASP A 314 3.96 -2.12 -1.72
CA ASP A 314 4.29 -3.04 -0.63
C ASP A 314 4.69 -2.31 0.65
N HIS A 315 5.47 -1.26 0.53
CA HIS A 315 5.87 -0.37 1.64
C HIS A 315 6.21 1.03 1.12
N GLY A 316 6.59 1.94 2.00
CA GLY A 316 7.20 3.22 1.65
C GLY A 316 8.69 3.28 1.99
N THR A 317 9.20 4.47 2.32
CA THR A 317 10.61 4.74 2.65
C THR A 317 10.72 5.93 3.60
N GLU A 318 11.73 5.93 4.47
CA GLU A 318 12.07 7.05 5.36
C GLU A 318 13.18 7.92 4.74
N PHE A 319 13.11 9.22 4.99
CA PHE A 319 14.08 10.24 4.54
C PHE A 319 14.78 10.97 5.68
N HIS A 320 14.11 11.20 6.82
CA HIS A 320 14.70 11.56 8.13
C HIS A 320 13.67 11.64 9.28
N GLU A 321 12.41 11.32 9.03
CA GLU A 321 11.24 11.69 9.84
C GLU A 321 11.39 11.28 11.32
N HIS A 322 11.86 10.05 11.56
CA HIS A 322 12.18 9.53 12.89
C HIS A 322 13.71 9.41 13.13
N ARG A 323 14.49 10.29 12.50
CA ARG A 323 15.95 10.19 12.30
C ARG A 323 16.36 8.87 11.65
N ARG A 324 15.53 8.39 10.73
CA ARG A 324 15.69 7.13 10.01
C ARG A 324 15.84 7.39 8.50
N PHE A 325 16.44 6.43 7.81
CA PHE A 325 16.73 6.56 6.38
C PHE A 325 16.69 5.18 5.71
N ASP A 326 16.04 5.11 4.56
CA ASP A 326 15.70 3.86 3.84
C ASP A 326 14.52 3.09 4.46
N HIS A 327 14.49 1.75 4.43
CA HIS A 327 13.29 0.98 4.83
C HIS A 327 13.61 -0.37 5.52
N GLY A 328 12.55 -0.99 6.06
CA GLY A 328 12.55 -2.32 6.68
C GLY A 328 12.77 -2.38 8.19
N PHE A 329 13.47 -1.41 8.78
CA PHE A 329 13.85 -1.44 10.22
C PHE A 329 12.92 -0.61 11.14
N SER A 330 11.87 0.02 10.61
CA SER A 330 10.82 0.71 11.38
C SER A 330 9.42 0.20 11.01
N LEU A 331 8.38 0.72 11.67
CA LEU A 331 6.97 0.45 11.40
C LEU A 331 6.13 1.76 11.43
N TYR A 332 6.77 2.90 11.18
CA TYR A 332 6.10 4.20 11.05
C TYR A 332 5.31 4.28 9.72
N ASP A 333 4.36 5.20 9.62
CA ASP A 333 3.49 5.34 8.45
C ASP A 333 4.28 5.66 7.16
N GLU A 334 5.48 6.26 7.27
CA GLU A 334 6.46 6.38 6.18
C GLU A 334 6.77 5.06 5.48
N LEU A 335 6.75 3.94 6.22
CA LEU A 335 7.00 2.61 5.68
C LEU A 335 5.74 1.77 5.47
N ILE A 336 4.69 1.93 6.28
CA ILE A 336 3.52 1.03 6.21
C ILE A 336 2.26 1.66 5.60
N HIS A 337 2.16 2.99 5.49
CA HIS A 337 1.04 3.64 4.78
C HIS A 337 1.32 3.67 3.28
N VAL A 338 0.52 2.90 2.53
CA VAL A 338 0.70 2.68 1.09
C VAL A 338 -0.56 3.09 0.30
N PRO A 339 -0.45 3.45 -0.98
CA PRO A 339 -1.61 3.64 -1.83
C PRO A 339 -2.29 2.29 -2.12
N LEU A 340 -3.62 2.27 -2.24
CA LEU A 340 -4.37 1.19 -2.90
C LEU A 340 -5.49 1.77 -3.77
N ILE A 341 -5.46 1.43 -5.06
CA ILE A 341 -6.49 1.80 -6.03
C ILE A 341 -7.04 0.52 -6.67
N ILE A 342 -8.35 0.33 -6.59
CA ILE A 342 -9.06 -0.74 -7.31
C ILE A 342 -9.91 -0.09 -8.40
N LYS A 343 -9.51 -0.22 -9.67
CA LYS A 343 -10.29 0.26 -10.81
C LYS A 343 -11.09 -0.88 -11.41
N LEU A 344 -12.41 -0.76 -11.43
CA LEU A 344 -13.28 -1.77 -12.02
C LEU A 344 -13.47 -1.57 -13.55
N PRO A 345 -13.82 -2.65 -14.28
CA PRO A 345 -14.19 -2.59 -15.69
C PRO A 345 -15.33 -1.60 -15.93
N LYS A 346 -15.25 -0.82 -17.01
CA LYS A 346 -16.22 0.23 -17.39
C LYS A 346 -16.45 1.35 -16.36
N GLN A 347 -15.68 1.39 -15.27
CA GLN A 347 -15.76 2.44 -14.25
C GLN A 347 -15.24 3.78 -14.81
N LYS A 348 -16.08 4.82 -14.74
CA LYS A 348 -15.81 6.16 -15.29
C LYS A 348 -15.60 7.26 -14.24
N THR A 349 -16.18 7.13 -13.05
CA THR A 349 -15.90 7.99 -11.89
C THR A 349 -15.42 7.14 -10.72
N GLY A 350 -14.56 7.72 -9.88
CA GLY A 350 -13.96 7.10 -8.73
C GLY A 350 -14.73 7.30 -7.43
N LYS A 351 -14.19 6.77 -6.33
CA LYS A 351 -14.69 7.00 -4.98
C LYS A 351 -13.54 6.93 -3.98
N VAL A 352 -13.45 7.92 -3.11
CA VAL A 352 -12.54 7.92 -1.97
C VAL A 352 -13.13 7.06 -0.84
N ILE A 353 -12.36 6.11 -0.34
CA ILE A 353 -12.67 5.28 0.83
C ILE A 353 -11.63 5.60 1.91
N LYS A 354 -12.08 6.13 3.05
CA LYS A 354 -11.21 6.58 4.16
C LYS A 354 -11.00 5.53 5.24
N ASP A 355 -11.72 4.42 5.15
CA ASP A 355 -11.67 3.31 6.10
C ASP A 355 -10.27 2.69 6.13
N GLN A 356 -9.80 2.37 7.33
CA GLN A 356 -8.52 1.69 7.54
C GLN A 356 -8.63 0.22 7.12
N ILE A 357 -7.84 -0.18 6.12
CA ILE A 357 -7.79 -1.54 5.60
C ILE A 357 -6.34 -2.05 5.58
N SER A 358 -6.12 -3.33 5.29
CA SER A 358 -4.77 -3.91 5.28
C SER A 358 -4.41 -4.59 3.96
N SER A 359 -3.11 -4.70 3.65
CA SER A 359 -2.62 -5.40 2.45
C SER A 359 -3.06 -6.86 2.34
N ILE A 360 -3.31 -7.57 3.47
CA ILE A 360 -3.93 -8.92 3.48
C ILE A 360 -5.31 -8.98 2.81
N ASP A 361 -6.01 -7.84 2.67
CA ASP A 361 -7.37 -7.78 2.10
C ASP A 361 -7.39 -7.86 0.56
N VAL A 362 -6.23 -7.75 -0.10
CA VAL A 362 -6.13 -7.76 -1.57
C VAL A 362 -6.59 -9.10 -2.17
N MET A 363 -6.04 -10.24 -1.72
CA MET A 363 -6.43 -11.57 -2.20
C MET A 363 -7.94 -11.83 -2.09
N PRO A 364 -8.58 -11.74 -0.90
CA PRO A 364 -10.01 -12.02 -0.79
C PRO A 364 -10.87 -11.03 -1.59
N THR A 365 -10.44 -9.77 -1.75
CA THR A 365 -11.16 -8.79 -2.58
C THR A 365 -11.13 -9.16 -4.05
N VAL A 366 -9.97 -9.57 -4.60
CA VAL A 366 -9.86 -10.00 -6.01
C VAL A 366 -10.68 -11.26 -6.26
N LEU A 367 -10.63 -12.24 -5.36
CA LEU A 367 -11.40 -13.48 -5.48
C LEU A 367 -12.91 -13.24 -5.41
N ASP A 368 -13.38 -12.38 -4.48
CA ASP A 368 -14.79 -12.01 -4.36
C ASP A 368 -15.27 -11.21 -5.58
N LEU A 369 -14.48 -10.24 -6.07
CA LEU A 369 -14.80 -9.49 -7.29
C LEU A 369 -14.94 -10.38 -8.53
N LEU A 370 -14.12 -11.43 -8.68
CA LEU A 370 -14.18 -12.35 -9.82
C LEU A 370 -15.22 -13.47 -9.68
N ASP A 371 -15.82 -13.66 -8.50
CA ASP A 371 -16.79 -14.72 -8.22
C ASP A 371 -16.26 -16.14 -8.51
N VAL A 372 -14.99 -16.37 -8.20
CA VAL A 372 -14.30 -17.65 -8.46
C VAL A 372 -14.49 -18.66 -7.34
N LYS A 373 -14.42 -19.95 -7.68
CA LYS A 373 -14.46 -21.04 -6.69
C LYS A 373 -13.14 -21.08 -5.93
N MET A 374 -13.19 -20.80 -4.63
CA MET A 374 -12.03 -20.89 -3.74
C MET A 374 -11.90 -22.31 -3.15
N PRO A 375 -10.70 -22.92 -3.14
CA PRO A 375 -10.42 -24.15 -2.38
C PRO A 375 -10.68 -23.99 -0.88
N GLU A 376 -11.06 -25.06 -0.19
CA GLU A 376 -11.42 -24.99 1.24
C GLU A 376 -10.21 -24.62 2.13
N ASN A 377 -9.01 -25.11 1.81
CA ASN A 377 -7.79 -24.73 2.51
C ASN A 377 -7.45 -23.24 2.27
N ALA A 378 -7.57 -22.75 1.03
CA ALA A 378 -7.44 -21.33 0.72
C ALA A 378 -8.45 -20.48 1.51
N ALA A 379 -9.70 -20.93 1.64
CA ALA A 379 -10.71 -20.24 2.43
C ALA A 379 -10.37 -20.18 3.93
N LYS A 380 -9.80 -21.26 4.49
CA LYS A 380 -9.40 -21.35 5.91
C LYS A 380 -8.11 -20.61 6.25
N GLN A 381 -7.20 -20.43 5.28
CA GLN A 381 -5.92 -19.76 5.53
C GLN A 381 -6.10 -18.24 5.68
N LEU A 382 -7.07 -17.63 5.00
CA LEU A 382 -7.23 -16.17 4.93
C LEU A 382 -7.34 -15.52 6.31
N ARG A 383 -6.67 -14.37 6.44
CA ARG A 383 -6.82 -13.41 7.55
C ARG A 383 -7.39 -12.06 7.08
N GLY A 384 -7.26 -11.77 5.78
CA GLY A 384 -7.92 -10.64 5.15
C GLY A 384 -9.43 -10.85 4.97
N ALA A 385 -10.15 -9.75 4.72
CA ALA A 385 -11.55 -9.73 4.36
C ALA A 385 -11.76 -9.01 3.02
N SER A 386 -12.80 -9.40 2.27
CA SER A 386 -13.12 -8.72 1.01
C SER A 386 -13.59 -7.28 1.24
N LEU A 387 -13.01 -6.35 0.49
CA LEU A 387 -13.36 -4.93 0.51
C LEU A 387 -14.57 -4.60 -0.38
N VAL A 388 -15.22 -5.57 -1.03
CA VAL A 388 -16.39 -5.36 -1.92
C VAL A 388 -17.57 -4.69 -1.19
N SER A 389 -17.72 -4.93 0.12
CA SER A 389 -18.66 -4.19 0.99
C SER A 389 -18.31 -2.70 1.07
N GLY A 390 -17.02 -2.35 1.15
CA GLY A 390 -16.48 -0.98 1.10
C GLY A 390 -16.71 -0.30 -0.24
N LEU A 391 -16.51 -1.03 -1.35
CA LEU A 391 -16.84 -0.53 -2.70
C LEU A 391 -18.32 -0.17 -2.80
N LYS A 392 -19.20 -1.00 -2.21
CA LYS A 392 -20.66 -0.75 -2.05
C LYS A 392 -21.00 0.32 -1.01
N GLY A 393 -20.01 0.93 -0.34
CA GLY A 393 -20.20 2.01 0.62
C GLY A 393 -20.60 1.61 2.03
N LYS A 394 -20.42 0.34 2.42
CA LYS A 394 -20.53 -0.10 3.82
C LYS A 394 -19.17 0.08 4.52
N PRO A 395 -19.14 0.33 5.84
CA PRO A 395 -17.88 0.37 6.58
C PRO A 395 -17.12 -0.96 6.50
N VAL A 396 -15.80 -0.86 6.33
CA VAL A 396 -14.81 -1.94 6.32
C VAL A 396 -13.62 -1.68 7.25
N ALA A 397 -13.59 -0.52 7.92
CA ALA A 397 -12.52 -0.11 8.82
C ALA A 397 -12.20 -1.16 9.90
N LYS A 398 -10.94 -1.60 9.95
CA LYS A 398 -10.46 -2.65 10.87
C LYS A 398 -9.13 -2.28 11.53
N ASP A 399 -8.84 -2.99 12.62
CA ASP A 399 -7.52 -2.94 13.24
C ASP A 399 -6.53 -3.76 12.37
N VAL A 400 -5.31 -3.25 12.24
CA VAL A 400 -4.25 -3.86 11.42
C VAL A 400 -3.06 -4.18 12.30
N PHE A 401 -2.58 -5.42 12.22
CA PHE A 401 -1.32 -5.84 12.81
C PHE A 401 -0.23 -5.80 11.74
N PHE A 402 1.00 -5.53 12.16
CA PHE A 402 2.14 -5.46 11.25
C PHE A 402 3.43 -5.85 11.97
N GLU A 403 4.42 -6.30 11.20
CA GLU A 403 5.67 -6.83 11.72
C GLU A 403 6.85 -6.57 10.79
N THR A 404 8.06 -6.56 11.37
CA THR A 404 9.29 -6.67 10.59
C THR A 404 10.34 -7.46 11.36
N ASP A 405 11.02 -8.36 10.65
CA ASP A 405 12.23 -9.06 11.07
C ASP A 405 13.35 -8.70 10.07
N TYR A 406 13.93 -7.51 10.18
CA TYR A 406 14.89 -6.98 9.21
C TYR A 406 16.33 -7.20 9.65
N ARG A 407 17.09 -7.94 8.82
CA ARG A 407 18.50 -8.30 9.05
C ARG A 407 18.67 -8.96 10.43
N GLN A 408 19.70 -8.62 11.19
CA GLN A 408 19.93 -9.11 12.55
C GLN A 408 19.68 -8.00 13.59
N TYR A 409 19.03 -6.90 13.19
CA TYR A 409 19.01 -5.63 13.93
C TYR A 409 17.61 -5.12 14.27
N THR A 410 16.55 -5.69 13.69
CA THR A 410 15.19 -5.20 13.93
C THR A 410 14.21 -6.34 13.96
N TYR A 411 13.54 -6.47 15.09
CA TYR A 411 12.44 -7.36 15.34
C TYR A 411 11.35 -6.52 16.01
N LYS A 412 10.44 -5.94 15.22
CA LYS A 412 9.35 -5.11 15.75
C LYS A 412 7.99 -5.71 15.42
N ARG A 413 7.02 -5.50 16.29
CA ARG A 413 5.61 -5.91 16.14
C ARG A 413 4.71 -4.73 16.48
N GLY A 414 3.60 -4.57 15.78
CA GLY A 414 2.71 -3.44 16.03
C GLY A 414 1.26 -3.71 15.71
N ILE A 415 0.43 -2.79 16.19
CA ILE A 415 -1.00 -2.70 15.90
C ILE A 415 -1.36 -1.24 15.65
N GLN A 416 -2.15 -1.00 14.61
CA GLN A 416 -2.84 0.26 14.38
C GLN A 416 -4.34 -0.02 14.40
N THR A 417 -5.03 0.65 15.32
CA THR A 417 -6.46 0.49 15.55
C THR A 417 -7.27 1.41 14.65
N LYS A 418 -8.48 0.98 14.26
CA LYS A 418 -9.40 1.77 13.42
C LYS A 418 -9.86 3.08 14.07
N ASP A 419 -9.72 3.22 15.39
CA ASP A 419 -9.96 4.47 16.11
C ASP A 419 -8.72 5.37 16.23
N GLY A 420 -7.58 4.97 15.65
CA GLY A 420 -6.41 5.84 15.42
C GLY A 420 -5.31 5.76 16.47
N TRP A 421 -5.32 4.76 17.36
CA TRP A 421 -4.16 4.45 18.20
C TRP A 421 -3.22 3.48 17.49
N LYS A 422 -1.91 3.74 17.58
CA LYS A 422 -0.86 2.87 17.06
C LYS A 422 0.13 2.53 18.17
N LEU A 423 0.48 1.25 18.31
CA LEU A 423 1.55 0.79 19.20
C LEU A 423 2.59 0.03 18.38
N ILE A 424 3.85 0.39 18.56
CA ILE A 424 5.02 -0.38 18.12
C ILE A 424 5.68 -0.96 19.37
N TYR A 425 5.99 -2.26 19.33
CA TYR A 425 6.72 -3.00 20.36
C TYR A 425 8.01 -3.54 19.74
N THR A 426 9.14 -3.21 20.35
CA THR A 426 10.47 -3.68 19.94
C THR A 426 10.81 -4.94 20.74
N LEU A 427 11.13 -6.04 20.07
CA LEU A 427 11.21 -7.36 20.71
C LEU A 427 12.54 -7.56 21.45
N GLU A 428 13.59 -6.86 21.02
CA GLU A 428 14.96 -6.93 21.52
C GLU A 428 15.11 -6.33 22.93
N ASP A 429 14.58 -5.12 23.13
CA ASP A 429 14.70 -4.35 24.37
C ASP A 429 13.37 -4.24 25.13
N LYS A 430 12.26 -4.73 24.55
CA LYS A 430 10.89 -4.65 25.09
C LYS A 430 10.36 -3.21 25.21
N SER A 431 10.94 -2.28 24.46
CA SER A 431 10.48 -0.90 24.38
C SER A 431 9.15 -0.79 23.63
N ARG A 432 8.43 0.31 23.90
CA ARG A 432 7.06 0.57 23.42
C ARG A 432 6.93 2.01 22.96
N GLU A 433 6.32 2.19 21.80
CA GLU A 433 6.10 3.48 21.16
C GLU A 433 4.60 3.58 20.87
N LEU A 434 3.90 4.50 21.56
CA LEU A 434 2.43 4.64 21.47
C LEU A 434 2.07 5.99 20.85
N TYR A 435 1.24 5.99 19.81
CA TYR A 435 0.83 7.18 19.09
C TYR A 435 -0.69 7.28 18.96
N ASN A 436 -1.18 8.51 18.82
CA ASN A 436 -2.58 8.81 18.50
C ASN A 436 -2.62 9.55 17.17
N LEU A 437 -2.74 8.82 16.07
CA LEU A 437 -2.61 9.31 14.69
C LEU A 437 -3.67 10.37 14.32
N LYS A 438 -4.77 10.47 15.07
CA LYS A 438 -5.77 11.54 14.90
C LYS A 438 -5.31 12.89 15.45
N LYS A 439 -4.31 12.91 16.35
CA LYS A 439 -3.73 14.10 16.96
C LYS A 439 -2.27 14.34 16.54
N ASP A 440 -1.57 13.27 16.20
CA ASP A 440 -0.16 13.22 15.82
C ASP A 440 0.00 12.28 14.62
N PRO A 441 -0.40 12.71 13.41
CA PRO A 441 -0.33 11.89 12.19
C PRO A 441 1.09 11.69 11.65
N HIS A 442 2.10 12.23 12.35
CA HIS A 442 3.52 12.12 12.03
C HIS A 442 4.31 11.40 13.13
N GLU A 443 3.60 10.74 14.06
CA GLU A 443 4.19 9.88 15.11
C GLU A 443 5.34 10.55 15.91
N THR A 444 5.26 11.87 16.07
CA THR A 444 6.33 12.70 16.66
C THR A 444 6.36 12.66 18.18
N LYS A 445 5.24 12.27 18.82
CA LYS A 445 5.06 12.30 20.27
C LYS A 445 4.65 10.93 20.79
N ASN A 446 5.64 10.16 21.24
CA ASN A 446 5.38 8.92 21.98
C ASN A 446 4.60 9.22 23.28
N LEU A 447 3.45 8.58 23.44
CA LEU A 447 2.50 8.73 24.54
C LEU A 447 2.59 7.60 25.59
N VAL A 448 3.58 6.70 25.49
CA VAL A 448 3.66 5.47 26.31
C VAL A 448 3.61 5.75 27.82
N ASP A 449 4.26 6.82 28.28
CA ASP A 449 4.30 7.20 29.70
C ASP A 449 3.05 7.95 30.16
N GLN A 450 2.36 8.65 29.24
CA GLN A 450 1.16 9.42 29.55
C GLN A 450 -0.11 8.56 29.47
N GLU A 451 -0.11 7.51 28.65
CA GLU A 451 -1.25 6.61 28.41
C GLU A 451 -0.88 5.12 28.67
N PRO A 452 -0.24 4.77 29.81
CA PRO A 452 0.35 3.44 30.02
C PRO A 452 -0.68 2.30 30.03
N ARG A 453 -1.94 2.59 30.39
CA ARG A 453 -3.05 1.63 30.30
C ARG A 453 -3.39 1.28 28.85
N LYS A 454 -3.37 2.27 27.95
CA LYS A 454 -3.60 2.06 26.51
C LYS A 454 -2.41 1.34 25.86
N ALA A 455 -1.17 1.69 26.26
CA ALA A 455 0.01 0.96 25.83
C ALA A 455 -0.08 -0.54 26.19
N TYR A 456 -0.39 -0.85 27.46
CA TYR A 456 -0.55 -2.24 27.91
C TYR A 456 -1.72 -2.97 27.23
N GLU A 457 -2.87 -2.32 27.04
CA GLU A 457 -4.00 -2.90 26.28
C GLU A 457 -3.58 -3.32 24.87
N LEU A 458 -2.90 -2.44 24.12
CA LEU A 458 -2.47 -2.72 22.76
C LEU A 458 -1.34 -3.76 22.71
N GLU A 459 -0.43 -3.76 23.69
CA GLU A 459 0.63 -4.77 23.86
C GLU A 459 0.03 -6.17 24.01
N GLN A 460 -0.95 -6.34 24.91
CA GLN A 460 -1.63 -7.62 25.09
C GLN A 460 -2.40 -8.07 23.84
N ARG A 461 -2.92 -7.11 23.04
CA ARG A 461 -3.57 -7.41 21.76
C ARG A 461 -2.58 -7.87 20.69
N ILE A 462 -1.39 -7.26 20.60
CA ILE A 462 -0.29 -7.74 19.74
C ILE A 462 0.07 -9.18 20.17
N PHE A 463 0.30 -9.41 21.45
CA PHE A 463 0.73 -10.71 21.97
C PHE A 463 -0.32 -11.80 21.72
N ALA A 464 -1.60 -11.50 21.93
CA ALA A 464 -2.70 -12.41 21.63
C ALA A 464 -2.80 -12.73 20.12
N HIS A 465 -2.63 -11.72 19.25
CA HIS A 465 -2.65 -11.91 17.81
C HIS A 465 -1.53 -12.83 17.34
N PHE A 466 -0.28 -12.51 17.68
CA PHE A 466 0.87 -13.31 17.24
C PHE A 466 0.84 -14.73 17.82
N LYS A 467 0.42 -14.89 19.08
CA LYS A 467 0.21 -16.22 19.67
C LYS A 467 -0.85 -17.04 18.92
N ALA A 468 -1.95 -16.41 18.48
CA ALA A 468 -3.01 -17.09 17.72
C ALA A 468 -2.55 -17.56 16.33
N ILE A 469 -1.55 -16.91 15.72
CA ILE A 469 -0.92 -17.33 14.45
C ILE A 469 0.37 -18.15 14.65
N GLY A 470 0.59 -18.71 15.84
CA GLY A 470 1.70 -19.64 16.11
C GLY A 470 3.07 -18.97 16.29
N HIS A 471 3.10 -17.76 16.85
CA HIS A 471 4.31 -17.03 17.24
C HIS A 471 4.17 -16.49 18.68
N ASP A 472 4.72 -17.20 19.66
CA ASP A 472 4.68 -16.75 21.06
C ASP A 472 5.77 -15.70 21.34
N LEU A 473 5.37 -14.44 21.42
CA LEU A 473 6.25 -13.30 21.72
C LEU A 473 6.83 -13.32 23.16
N ASN A 474 6.42 -14.27 24.00
CA ASN A 474 7.00 -14.50 25.33
C ASN A 474 8.09 -15.58 25.33
N ALA A 475 8.36 -16.24 24.20
CA ALA A 475 9.35 -17.29 24.11
C ALA A 475 10.76 -16.78 24.46
N LYS A 476 11.57 -17.64 25.12
CA LYS A 476 12.97 -17.31 25.45
C LYS A 476 13.85 -17.07 24.22
N GLN A 477 13.48 -17.67 23.09
CA GLN A 477 14.10 -17.48 21.79
C GLN A 477 13.01 -17.36 20.72
N TRP A 478 13.25 -16.42 19.84
CA TRP A 478 12.45 -16.12 18.66
C TRP A 478 13.02 -16.94 17.49
N ILE A 479 12.22 -17.25 16.48
CA ILE A 479 12.71 -17.92 15.26
C ILE A 479 12.58 -16.95 14.09
N PRO A 480 13.60 -16.12 13.80
CA PRO A 480 13.67 -15.35 12.56
C PRO A 480 13.57 -16.28 11.35
N GLY A 481 12.67 -16.00 10.42
CA GLY A 481 12.33 -16.93 9.34
C GLY A 481 12.51 -16.36 7.94
N LEU A 482 13.41 -16.96 7.15
CA LEU A 482 13.17 -17.11 5.71
C LEU A 482 12.38 -18.41 5.40
N ASN A 483 12.19 -19.26 6.40
CA ASN A 483 11.87 -20.66 6.19
C ASN A 483 10.38 -20.96 6.46
N PRO A 484 9.57 -21.28 5.43
CA PRO A 484 8.42 -22.16 5.64
C PRO A 484 8.94 -23.52 6.13
N VAL A 485 8.95 -23.72 7.45
CA VAL A 485 9.29 -25.02 8.07
C VAL A 485 8.01 -25.82 8.19
N TYR A 486 7.99 -26.97 7.52
CA TYR A 486 6.91 -27.95 7.57
C TYR A 486 7.30 -29.08 8.52
N ASP A 487 6.33 -29.66 9.22
CA ASP A 487 6.53 -30.94 9.90
C ASP A 487 7.00 -32.06 8.94
N SER A 488 6.60 -32.00 7.66
CA SER A 488 7.04 -32.94 6.63
C SER A 488 8.51 -32.77 6.22
N GLN A 489 9.08 -31.57 6.38
CA GLN A 489 10.50 -31.29 6.11
C GLN A 489 11.37 -31.38 7.37
N ALA A 490 10.82 -31.09 8.55
CA ALA A 490 11.52 -31.21 9.84
C ALA A 490 11.87 -32.67 10.21
N LYS A 491 11.06 -33.64 9.75
CA LYS A 491 11.24 -35.08 10.05
C LYS A 491 12.51 -35.74 9.52
N GLY A 492 13.35 -35.03 8.76
CA GLY A 492 14.69 -35.48 8.38
C GLY A 492 15.78 -35.27 9.45
N ALA A 493 15.55 -34.37 10.43
CA ALA A 493 16.59 -33.98 11.39
C ALA A 493 16.58 -34.77 12.72
N GLN A 494 15.50 -35.49 13.04
CA GLN A 494 15.35 -36.27 14.28
C GLN A 494 15.74 -37.76 14.13
N LYS A 495 16.91 -38.03 13.54
CA LYS A 495 17.63 -39.32 13.71
C LYS A 495 19.15 -39.14 13.63
N LYS A 496 19.74 -38.71 14.74
CA LYS A 496 21.07 -39.11 15.21
C LYS A 496 21.03 -39.23 16.72
#